data_AF-A0A962N7G8-F1
#
_entry.id   AF-A0A962N7G8-F1
#
_cell.length_a   1.000
_cell.length_b   1.000
_cell.length_c   1.000
_cell.angle_alpha   90.00
_cell.angle_beta   90.00
_cell.angle_gamma   90.00
#
_symmetry.space_group_name_H-M   'P 1'
#
loop_
_entity.id
_entity.type
_entity.pdbx_description
1 polymer ?
#
loop_
_entity_poly.entity_id
_entity_poly.type
_entity_poly.pdbx_seq_one_letter_code
_entity_poly.pdbx_strand_id
1 'polypeptide(L)'
;MTDSISLREGLERYYARNAGLFGDRDHSAQAQAFFRCHDVAHVVFGCDTSLLGEGIVKIYTLFGTTLGWRGHLAGYSEASAFSLFRQYSVAHVLRNLPRLIVAIPRALIHARRMHRRWPWADHEAYLEWSLSAIRREFNIVVIAGR
;
A
#
# COMPACT_ATOMS: atom_id res chain seq x y z
N MET A 1 0.28 -19.05 5.64
CA MET A 1 -0.67 -19.45 4.60
C MET A 1 -0.12 -18.92 3.29
N THR A 2 0.10 -19.82 2.33
CA THR A 2 0.61 -19.53 1.00
C THR A 2 -0.46 -18.80 0.22
N ASP A 3 -0.32 -17.49 0.02
CA ASP A 3 -1.22 -16.76 -0.89
C ASP A 3 -0.95 -17.25 -2.32
N SER A 4 -1.75 -18.25 -2.72
CA SER A 4 -1.71 -18.92 -4.02
C SER A 4 -2.40 -18.12 -5.12
N ILE A 5 -3.03 -17.00 -4.76
CA ILE A 5 -3.74 -16.13 -5.70
C ILE A 5 -2.76 -15.21 -6.44
N SER A 6 -3.11 -14.84 -7.66
CA SER A 6 -2.37 -13.85 -8.45
C SER A 6 -2.49 -12.44 -7.85
N LEU A 7 -1.60 -11.54 -8.25
CA LEU A 7 -1.73 -10.12 -7.90
C LEU A 7 -3.03 -9.53 -8.45
N ARG A 8 -3.45 -9.94 -9.66
CA ARG A 8 -4.74 -9.56 -10.24
C ARG A 8 -5.91 -9.97 -9.35
N GLU A 9 -5.98 -11.24 -8.96
CA GLU A 9 -7.04 -11.74 -8.06
C GLU A 9 -6.98 -11.05 -6.69
N GLY A 10 -5.78 -10.74 -6.19
CA GLY A 10 -5.58 -9.98 -4.97
C GLY A 10 -6.15 -8.56 -5.04
N LEU A 11 -5.96 -7.89 -6.17
CA LEU A 11 -6.53 -6.56 -6.44
C LEU A 11 -8.05 -6.61 -6.57
N GLU A 12 -8.59 -7.60 -7.28
CA GLU A 12 -10.03 -7.79 -7.39
C GLU A 12 -10.69 -7.96 -6.01
N ARG A 13 -10.09 -8.79 -5.14
CA ARG A 13 -10.55 -8.96 -3.76
C ARG A 13 -10.43 -7.69 -2.94
N TYR A 14 -9.32 -6.95 -3.11
CA TYR A 14 -9.11 -5.68 -2.44
C TYR A 14 -10.17 -4.66 -2.85
N TYR A 15 -10.46 -4.52 -4.14
CA TYR A 15 -11.49 -3.61 -4.62
C TYR A 15 -12.89 -4.02 -4.18
N ALA A 16 -13.23 -5.31 -4.25
CA ALA A 16 -14.53 -5.81 -3.78
C ALA A 16 -14.76 -5.53 -2.29
N ARG A 17 -13.73 -5.74 -1.45
CA ARG A 17 -13.81 -5.47 0.00
C ARG A 17 -13.94 -3.98 0.32
N ASN A 18 -13.36 -3.12 -0.51
CA ASN A 18 -13.25 -1.69 -0.26
C ASN A 18 -14.13 -0.86 -1.23
N ALA A 19 -15.12 -1.46 -1.88
CA ALA A 19 -15.94 -0.82 -2.91
C ALA A 19 -16.53 0.54 -2.49
N GLY A 20 -16.88 0.70 -1.21
CA GLY A 20 -17.39 1.96 -0.65
C GLY A 20 -16.35 3.08 -0.48
N LEU A 21 -15.05 2.82 -0.71
CA LEU A 21 -13.95 3.78 -0.57
C LEU A 21 -13.44 4.35 -1.91
N PHE A 22 -13.91 3.81 -3.05
CA PHE A 22 -13.46 4.20 -4.39
C PHE A 22 -14.49 5.01 -5.18
N GLY A 23 -15.50 5.59 -4.51
CA GLY A 23 -16.55 6.39 -5.16
C GLY A 23 -16.02 7.52 -6.06
N ASP A 24 -16.83 7.91 -7.05
CA ASP A 24 -16.52 8.75 -8.22
C ASP A 24 -15.34 9.70 -8.03
N ARG A 25 -14.17 9.17 -8.43
CA ARG A 25 -12.91 9.89 -8.44
C ARG A 25 -12.81 10.67 -9.75
N ASP A 26 -13.40 11.86 -9.79
CA ASP A 26 -13.10 12.86 -10.85
C ASP A 26 -11.66 13.37 -10.62
N HIS A 27 -10.71 12.59 -11.11
CA HIS A 27 -9.28 12.76 -10.89
C HIS A 27 -8.57 12.74 -12.23
N SER A 28 -7.49 13.52 -12.34
CA SER A 28 -6.60 13.50 -13.51
C SER A 28 -6.09 12.09 -13.79
N ALA A 29 -5.69 11.81 -15.03
CA ALA A 29 -5.11 10.52 -15.41
C ALA A 29 -3.89 10.15 -14.54
N GLN A 30 -3.09 11.15 -14.14
CA GLN A 30 -1.95 10.99 -13.26
C GLN A 30 -2.37 10.57 -11.84
N ALA A 31 -3.38 11.22 -11.27
CA ALA A 31 -3.91 10.84 -9.96
C ALA A 31 -4.53 9.43 -9.99
N GLN A 32 -5.24 9.07 -11.06
CA GLN A 32 -5.77 7.71 -11.23
C GLN A 32 -4.64 6.66 -11.31
N ALA A 33 -3.56 6.94 -12.05
CA ALA A 33 -2.40 6.07 -12.13
C ALA A 33 -1.72 5.91 -10.76
N PHE A 34 -1.57 7.00 -10.01
CA PHE A 34 -1.05 6.98 -8.65
C PHE A 34 -1.90 6.09 -7.73
N PHE A 35 -3.22 6.25 -7.75
CA PHE A 35 -4.13 5.43 -6.93
C PHE A 35 -4.06 3.94 -7.29
N ARG A 36 -3.99 3.59 -8.59
CA ARG A 36 -3.79 2.19 -8.99
C ARG A 36 -2.51 1.60 -8.41
N CYS A 37 -1.39 2.31 -8.52
CA CYS A 37 -0.11 1.85 -7.99
C CYS A 37 -0.11 1.77 -6.45
N HIS A 38 -0.83 2.68 -5.80
CA HIS A 38 -1.06 2.68 -4.36
C HIS A 38 -1.85 1.45 -3.89
N ASP A 39 -2.94 1.15 -4.57
CA ASP A 39 -3.81 0.01 -4.25
C ASP A 39 -3.06 -1.33 -4.50
N VAL A 40 -2.20 -1.37 -5.53
CA VAL A 40 -1.24 -2.47 -5.73
C VAL A 40 -0.29 -2.62 -4.55
N ALA A 41 0.24 -1.52 -4.02
CA ALA A 41 1.13 -1.56 -2.86
C ALA A 41 0.43 -2.16 -1.64
N HIS A 42 -0.85 -1.84 -1.40
CA HIS A 42 -1.63 -2.49 -0.34
C HIS A 42 -1.64 -4.01 -0.48
N VAL A 43 -1.94 -4.52 -1.67
CA VAL A 43 -2.04 -5.97 -1.92
C VAL A 43 -0.68 -6.66 -1.80
N VAL A 44 0.35 -6.08 -2.40
CA VAL A 44 1.71 -6.63 -2.41
C VAL A 44 2.31 -6.69 -1.00
N PHE A 45 2.20 -5.60 -0.24
CA PHE A 45 2.71 -5.51 1.13
C PHE A 45 1.73 -6.07 2.19
N GLY A 46 0.53 -6.49 1.77
CA GLY A 46 -0.49 -7.10 2.61
C GLY A 46 -1.21 -6.13 3.56
N CYS A 47 -1.15 -4.82 3.28
CA CYS A 47 -1.74 -3.79 4.14
C CYS A 47 -3.23 -3.61 3.85
N ASP A 48 -4.06 -3.65 4.89
CA ASP A 48 -5.47 -3.28 4.77
C ASP A 48 -5.68 -1.75 4.72
N THR A 49 -6.93 -1.30 4.67
CA THR A 49 -7.32 0.12 4.65
C THR A 49 -7.51 0.72 6.04
N SER A 50 -7.17 -0.02 7.11
CA SER A 50 -7.19 0.51 8.48
C SER A 50 -6.11 1.58 8.66
N LEU A 51 -6.21 2.41 9.71
CA LEU A 51 -5.17 3.41 10.01
C LEU A 51 -3.75 2.80 10.09
N LEU A 52 -3.63 1.58 10.63
CA LEU A 52 -2.35 0.89 10.71
C LEU A 52 -1.87 0.43 9.33
N GLY A 53 -2.76 -0.14 8.52
CA GLY A 53 -2.46 -0.57 7.15
C GLY A 53 -2.04 0.62 6.26
N GLU A 54 -2.80 1.71 6.31
CA GLU A 54 -2.49 2.99 5.65
C GLU A 54 -1.14 3.58 6.10
N GLY A 55 -0.85 3.50 7.40
CA GLY A 55 0.43 3.96 7.93
C GLY A 55 1.59 3.12 7.42
N ILE A 56 1.46 1.79 7.42
CA ILE A 56 2.52 0.88 6.97
C ILE A 56 2.72 0.95 5.46
N VAL A 57 1.65 1.00 4.65
CA VAL A 57 1.78 1.13 3.20
C VAL A 57 2.53 2.41 2.84
N LYS A 58 2.29 3.53 3.55
CA LYS A 58 3.05 4.78 3.34
C LYS A 58 4.55 4.61 3.61
N ILE A 59 4.92 3.87 4.65
CA ILE A 59 6.34 3.55 4.88
C ILE A 59 6.91 2.73 3.72
N TYR A 60 6.19 1.72 3.24
CA TYR A 60 6.65 0.95 2.07
C TYR A 60 6.67 1.77 0.78
N THR A 61 5.71 2.63 0.52
CA THR A 61 5.71 3.55 -0.63
C THR A 61 6.97 4.40 -0.62
N LEU A 62 7.36 4.94 0.53
CA LEU A 62 8.55 5.78 0.67
C LEU A 62 9.88 5.02 0.53
N PHE A 63 9.98 3.82 1.09
CA PHE A 63 11.27 3.12 1.27
C PHE A 63 11.40 1.80 0.51
N GLY A 64 10.27 1.13 0.24
CA GLY A 64 10.17 -0.18 -0.40
C GLY A 64 9.76 -0.15 -1.87
N THR A 65 9.39 1.01 -2.44
CA THR A 65 9.00 1.14 -3.86
C THR A 65 9.91 2.08 -4.64
N THR A 66 9.92 1.97 -5.97
CA THR A 66 10.69 2.85 -6.85
C THR A 66 10.17 4.30 -6.89
N LEU A 67 8.95 4.57 -6.42
CA LEU A 67 8.42 5.94 -6.30
C LEU A 67 9.31 6.81 -5.41
N GLY A 68 9.68 6.26 -4.24
CA GLY A 68 10.51 6.92 -3.24
C GLY A 68 9.94 8.24 -2.71
N TRP A 69 10.73 8.95 -1.91
CA TRP A 69 10.34 10.23 -1.30
C TRP A 69 10.00 11.33 -2.30
N ARG A 70 10.76 11.46 -3.39
CA ARG A 70 10.56 12.51 -4.41
C ARG A 70 9.27 12.31 -5.21
N GLY A 71 9.01 11.08 -5.66
CA GLY A 71 7.77 10.75 -6.34
C GLY A 71 6.56 10.82 -5.41
N HIS A 72 6.75 10.48 -4.14
CA HIS A 72 5.70 10.61 -3.13
C HIS A 72 5.27 12.07 -2.96
N LEU A 73 6.21 12.99 -2.75
CA LEU A 73 5.89 14.42 -2.61
C LEU A 73 5.15 15.01 -3.82
N ALA A 74 5.56 14.65 -5.03
CA ALA A 74 4.91 15.10 -6.27
C ALA A 74 3.50 14.51 -6.45
N GLY A 75 3.29 13.24 -6.07
CA GLY A 75 1.96 12.63 -6.09
C GLY A 75 1.04 13.12 -4.96
N TYR A 76 1.60 13.47 -3.80
CA TYR A 76 0.87 13.92 -2.61
C TYR A 76 0.28 15.32 -2.74
N SER A 77 0.90 16.20 -3.55
CA SER A 77 0.35 17.54 -3.82
C SER A 77 -0.91 17.51 -4.68
N GLU A 78 -1.11 16.44 -5.46
CA GLU A 78 -2.27 16.27 -6.34
C GLU A 78 -3.34 15.34 -5.74
N ALA A 79 -2.91 14.25 -5.08
CA ALA A 79 -3.80 13.32 -4.39
C ALA A 79 -3.89 13.72 -2.91
N SER A 80 -4.92 14.48 -2.52
CA SER A 80 -5.09 14.93 -1.13
C SER A 80 -5.16 13.76 -0.13
N ALA A 81 -4.02 13.38 0.45
CA ALA A 81 -3.93 12.32 1.46
C ALA A 81 -4.70 12.64 2.75
N PHE A 82 -5.16 13.89 2.89
CA PHE A 82 -5.98 14.39 3.99
C PHE A 82 -7.44 13.89 3.92
N SER A 83 -7.92 13.48 2.74
CA SER A 83 -9.29 13.00 2.55
C SER A 83 -9.55 11.66 3.24
N LEU A 84 -8.56 10.77 3.33
CA LEU A 84 -8.67 9.47 4.02
C LEU A 84 -8.73 9.63 5.55
N PHE A 85 -7.94 10.55 6.12
CA PHE A 85 -7.96 10.79 7.57
C PHE A 85 -9.23 11.51 8.05
N ARG A 86 -9.95 12.21 7.15
CA ARG A 86 -11.23 12.84 7.46
C ARG A 86 -12.35 11.86 7.80
N GLN A 87 -12.21 10.59 7.41
CA GLN A 87 -13.19 9.55 7.70
C GLN A 87 -13.00 8.93 9.10
N TYR A 88 -11.83 9.14 9.74
CA TYR A 88 -11.52 8.60 11.06
C TYR A 88 -11.77 9.64 12.16
N SER A 89 -12.44 9.23 13.24
CA SER A 89 -12.59 10.10 14.41
C SER A 89 -11.24 10.32 15.11
N VAL A 90 -11.05 11.48 15.72
CA VAL A 90 -9.81 11.83 16.46
C VAL A 90 -9.49 10.78 17.52
N ALA A 91 -10.50 10.27 18.23
CA ALA A 91 -10.33 9.21 19.21
C ALA A 91 -9.85 7.88 18.59
N HIS A 92 -10.33 7.55 17.39
CA HIS A 92 -9.88 6.36 16.65
C HIS A 92 -8.42 6.49 16.21
N VAL A 93 -8.00 7.69 15.76
CA VAL A 93 -6.61 7.99 15.39
C VAL A 93 -5.69 7.86 16.60
N LEU A 94 -6.01 8.53 17.71
CA LEU A 94 -5.20 8.52 18.93
C LEU A 94 -5.04 7.11 19.51
N ARG A 95 -6.11 6.29 19.48
CA ARG A 95 -6.07 4.91 19.99
C ARG A 95 -5.14 4.01 19.17
N ASN A 96 -5.01 4.25 17.87
CA ASN A 96 -4.21 3.41 16.98
C ASN A 96 -2.78 3.96 16.76
N LEU A 97 -2.50 5.19 17.18
CA LEU A 97 -1.19 5.82 17.05
C LEU A 97 -0.04 5.02 17.70
N PRO A 98 -0.17 4.46 18.93
CA PRO A 98 0.91 3.67 19.53
C PRO A 98 1.25 2.42 18.71
N ARG A 99 0.23 1.77 18.12
CA ARG A 99 0.43 0.59 17.26
C ARG A 99 1.22 0.96 16.01
N LEU A 100 0.91 2.11 15.43
CA LEU A 100 1.64 2.63 14.27
C LEU A 100 3.10 2.94 14.62
N ILE A 101 3.36 3.61 15.74
CA ILE A 101 4.72 3.93 16.20
C ILE A 101 5.57 2.66 16.38
N VAL A 102 4.99 1.59 16.93
CA VAL A 102 5.68 0.30 17.10
C VAL A 102 5.88 -0.43 15.77
N ALA A 103 4.97 -0.28 14.82
CA ALA A 103 5.05 -0.94 13.52
C ALA A 103 6.04 -0.26 12.55
N ILE A 104 6.25 1.05 12.64
CA ILE A 104 7.13 1.83 11.75
C ILE A 104 8.56 1.27 11.70
N PRO A 105 9.27 1.04 12.83
CA PRO A 105 10.62 0.49 12.79
C PRO A 105 10.69 -0.88 12.10
N ARG A 106 9.67 -1.72 12.32
CA ARG A 106 9.59 -3.03 11.67
C ARG A 106 9.42 -2.88 10.15
N ALA A 107 8.49 -2.03 9.71
CA ALA A 107 8.28 -1.74 8.29
C ALA A 107 9.54 -1.20 7.62
N LEU A 108 10.27 -0.30 8.27
CA LEU A 108 11.54 0.22 7.77
C LEU A 108 12.61 -0.87 7.65
N ILE A 109 12.75 -1.73 8.66
CA ILE A 109 13.72 -2.84 8.63
C ILE A 109 13.39 -3.79 7.47
N HIS A 110 12.13 -4.16 7.30
CA HIS A 110 11.71 -5.06 6.24
C HIS A 110 11.84 -4.42 4.86
N ALA A 111 11.49 -3.15 4.69
CA ALA A 111 11.71 -2.42 3.44
C ALA A 111 13.19 -2.38 3.05
N ARG A 112 14.10 -2.19 4.02
CA ARG A 112 15.55 -2.22 3.79
C ARG A 112 16.11 -3.60 3.49
N ARG A 113 15.42 -4.66 3.90
CA ARG A 113 15.82 -6.06 3.65
C ARG A 113 15.30 -6.60 2.32
N MET A 114 14.44 -5.88 1.62
CA MET A 114 13.98 -6.27 0.29
C MET A 114 15.17 -6.42 -0.66
N HIS A 115 15.15 -7.45 -1.53
CA HIS A 115 16.24 -7.68 -2.49
C HIS A 115 16.38 -6.51 -3.48
N ARG A 116 15.24 -5.92 -3.85
CA ARG A 116 15.11 -4.71 -4.66
C ARG A 116 13.81 -4.02 -4.32
N ARG A 117 13.69 -2.74 -4.67
CA ARG A 117 12.44 -1.99 -4.48
C ARG A 117 11.37 -2.53 -5.43
N TRP A 118 10.12 -2.53 -4.97
CA TRP A 118 8.95 -2.84 -5.79
C TRP A 118 8.79 -1.80 -6.91
N PRO A 119 8.68 -2.22 -8.19
CA PRO A 119 8.50 -1.30 -9.30
C PRO A 119 7.10 -0.68 -9.26
N TRP A 120 7.02 0.58 -8.82
CA TRP A 120 5.76 1.28 -8.60
C TRP A 120 4.91 1.38 -9.87
N ALA A 121 5.51 1.85 -10.96
CA ALA A 121 4.83 2.11 -12.23
C ALA A 121 4.81 0.94 -13.21
N ASP A 122 5.64 -0.10 -12.98
CA ASP A 122 5.75 -1.28 -13.85
C ASP A 122 5.17 -2.55 -13.19
N HIS A 123 4.14 -2.37 -12.37
CA HIS A 123 3.54 -3.46 -11.59
C HIS A 123 2.73 -4.42 -12.46
N GLU A 124 2.30 -3.97 -13.64
CA GLU A 124 1.53 -4.72 -14.62
C GLU A 124 2.26 -6.00 -15.06
N ALA A 125 3.59 -5.98 -15.09
CA ALA A 125 4.43 -7.13 -15.40
C ALA A 125 4.27 -8.31 -14.41
N TYR A 126 3.69 -8.06 -13.24
CA TYR A 126 3.54 -9.03 -12.15
C TYR A 126 2.08 -9.43 -11.90
N LEU A 127 1.11 -8.97 -12.69
CA LEU A 127 -0.31 -9.22 -12.43
C LEU A 127 -0.67 -10.70 -12.34
N GLU A 128 -0.03 -11.52 -13.18
CA GLU A 128 -0.25 -12.97 -13.23
C GLU A 128 0.63 -13.76 -12.25
N TRP A 129 1.58 -13.09 -11.58
CA TRP A 129 2.39 -13.74 -10.57
C TRP A 129 1.58 -13.95 -9.29
N SER A 130 1.77 -15.09 -8.65
CA SER A 130 1.20 -15.30 -7.32
C SER A 130 1.79 -14.31 -6.31
N LEU A 131 0.99 -13.85 -5.36
CA LEU A 131 1.45 -12.96 -4.28
C LEU A 131 2.59 -13.60 -3.48
N SER A 132 2.55 -14.92 -3.27
CA SER A 132 3.64 -15.64 -2.61
C SER A 132 4.94 -15.65 -3.43
N ALA A 133 4.87 -15.72 -4.76
CA ALA A 133 6.04 -15.60 -5.64
C ALA A 133 6.61 -14.19 -5.61
N ILE A 134 5.77 -13.16 -5.76
CA ILE A 134 6.18 -11.75 -5.65
C ILE A 134 6.87 -11.50 -4.31
N ARG A 135 6.23 -11.89 -3.20
CA ARG A 135 6.79 -11.61 -1.88
C ARG A 135 8.12 -12.32 -1.64
N ARG A 136 8.29 -13.53 -2.19
CA ARG A 136 9.56 -14.26 -2.14
C ARG A 136 10.64 -13.59 -2.98
N GLU A 137 10.31 -13.24 -4.22
CA GLU A 137 11.21 -12.60 -5.18
C GLU A 137 11.81 -11.30 -4.61
N PHE A 138 10.96 -10.46 -4.02
CA PHE A 138 11.37 -9.16 -3.48
C PHE A 138 11.79 -9.20 -2.00
N ASN A 139 11.70 -10.36 -1.34
CA ASN A 139 11.85 -10.50 0.13
C ASN A 139 10.93 -9.57 0.93
N ILE A 140 9.66 -9.55 0.56
CA ILE A 140 8.60 -8.79 1.22
C ILE A 140 8.02 -9.62 2.37
N VAL A 141 7.98 -9.01 3.56
CA VAL A 141 7.36 -9.57 4.75
C VAL A 141 6.12 -8.76 5.09
N VAL A 142 4.97 -9.43 5.24
CA VAL A 142 3.71 -8.80 5.63
C VAL A 142 3.71 -8.56 7.14
N ILE A 143 3.49 -7.31 7.56
CA ILE A 143 3.60 -6.86 8.95
C ILE A 143 2.24 -6.58 9.59
N ALA A 144 1.32 -6.00 8.81
CA ALA A 144 -0.08 -5.87 9.17
C ALA A 144 -0.90 -6.61 8.11
N GLY A 145 -1.92 -7.34 8.53
CA GLY A 145 -2.69 -8.22 7.66
C GLY A 145 -3.36 -9.39 8.41
N ARG A 146 -3.74 -9.20 9.67
CA ARG A 146 -4.65 -10.10 10.40
C ARG A 146 -5.85 -9.30 10.87
#